data_AF-A0AAJ2NT75-F1
#
_entry.id   AF-A0AAJ2NT75-F1
#
_cell.length_a   1.000
_cell.length_b   1.000
_cell.length_c   1.000
_cell.angle_alpha   90.00
_cell.angle_beta   90.00
_cell.angle_gamma   90.00
#
_symmetry.space_group_name_H-M   'P 1'
#
loop_
_entity.id
_entity.type
_entity.pdbx_description
1 polymer ?
#
loop_
_entity_poly.entity_id
_entity_poly.type
_entity_poly.pdbx_seq_one_letter_code
_entity_poly.pdbx_strand_id
1 'polypeptide(L)'
;SQQKNTFAIGRHEQIFIGPHIGEMEHLQVVEHFQHELNHLIKWMGIIPGRIAVDMHPGYRTAELADNMDAPIIPVQHHHAHMV
;
A
#
# COMPACT_ATOMS: atom_id res chain seq x y z
N SER A 1 0.56 3.57 -7.54
CA SER A 1 1.76 3.89 -8.35
C SER A 1 2.77 2.77 -8.29
N GLN A 2 3.41 2.42 -9.42
CA GLN A 2 4.46 1.40 -9.50
C GLN A 2 5.89 1.97 -9.38
N GLN A 3 6.06 3.26 -9.69
CA GLN A 3 7.33 3.98 -9.57
C GLN A 3 7.34 4.90 -8.33
N LYS A 4 8.50 4.98 -7.66
CA LYS A 4 8.70 5.72 -6.41
C LYS A 4 7.65 5.38 -5.36
N ASN A 5 7.39 4.09 -5.18
CA ASN A 5 6.30 3.64 -4.35
C ASN A 5 6.56 3.96 -2.87
N THR A 6 5.51 4.41 -2.20
CA THR A 6 5.38 4.48 -0.75
C THR A 6 3.97 4.04 -0.41
N PHE A 7 3.79 3.38 0.73
CA PHE A 7 2.47 3.08 1.29
C PHE A 7 2.09 4.08 2.37
N ALA A 8 0.79 4.15 2.68
CA ALA A 8 0.28 4.96 3.77
C ALA A 8 -0.69 4.14 4.62
N ILE A 9 -0.70 4.40 5.92
CA ILE A 9 -1.60 3.75 6.89
C ILE A 9 -2.39 4.83 7.62
N GLY A 10 -3.71 4.77 7.54
CA GLY A 10 -4.61 5.67 8.27
C GLY A 10 -5.01 5.10 9.63
N ARG A 11 -5.01 5.94 10.67
CA ARG A 11 -5.52 5.60 12.01
C ARG A 11 -6.18 6.83 12.64
N HIS A 12 -7.48 6.75 12.93
CA HIS A 12 -8.29 7.89 13.39
C HIS A 12 -8.16 9.09 12.44
N GLU A 13 -7.64 10.22 12.93
CA GLU A 13 -7.45 11.47 12.17
C GLU A 13 -6.01 11.63 11.66
N GLN A 14 -5.21 10.55 11.68
CA GLN A 14 -3.80 10.58 11.31
C GLN A 14 -3.51 9.65 10.14
N ILE A 15 -2.55 10.07 9.31
CA ILE A 15 -1.98 9.26 8.23
C ILE A 15 -0.48 9.14 8.46
N PHE A 16 0.01 7.90 8.46
CA PHE A 16 1.42 7.56 8.56
C PHE A 16 1.93 7.17 7.18
N ILE A 17 2.94 7.88 6.70
CA ILE A 17 3.60 7.61 5.43
C ILE A 17 4.77 6.66 5.69
N GLY A 18 4.79 5.53 5.00
CA GLY A 18 5.87 4.55 5.07
C GLY A 18 7.16 5.06 4.41
N PRO A 19 8.25 4.29 4.48
CA PRO A 19 9.48 4.63 3.80
C PRO A 19 9.31 4.64 2.28
N HIS A 20 10.29 5.24 1.60
CA HIS A 20 10.43 5.10 0.15
C HIS A 20 10.87 3.67 -0.18
N ILE A 21 10.07 2.97 -0.99
CA ILE A 21 10.30 1.56 -1.34
C ILE A 21 11.04 1.40 -2.67
N GLY A 22 10.86 2.33 -3.60
CA GLY A 22 11.47 2.29 -4.94
C GLY A 22 10.53 1.75 -6.02
N GLU A 23 11.05 0.97 -6.97
CA GLU A 23 10.30 0.46 -8.12
C GLU A 23 9.84 -0.99 -7.92
N MET A 24 8.53 -1.22 -8.03
CA MET A 24 7.90 -2.51 -7.73
C MET A 24 8.02 -3.54 -8.88
N GLU A 25 9.06 -3.46 -9.72
CA GLU A 25 9.27 -4.39 -10.84
C GLU A 25 9.99 -5.69 -10.39
N HIS A 26 10.82 -5.59 -9.36
CA HIS A 26 11.61 -6.71 -8.84
C HIS A 26 10.95 -7.36 -7.63
N LEU A 27 10.98 -8.69 -7.57
CA LEU A 27 10.41 -9.48 -6.47
C LEU A 27 10.97 -9.05 -5.10
N GLN A 28 12.26 -8.75 -5.03
CA GLN A 28 12.93 -8.29 -3.80
C GLN A 28 12.31 -7.00 -3.23
N VAL A 29 11.88 -6.08 -4.12
CA VAL A 29 11.24 -4.83 -3.71
C VAL A 29 9.82 -5.08 -3.20
N VAL A 30 9.12 -6.04 -3.80
CA VAL A 30 7.79 -6.50 -3.36
C VAL A 30 7.87 -7.16 -1.97
N GLU A 31 8.86 -8.02 -1.74
CA GLU A 31 9.10 -8.66 -0.43
C GLU A 31 9.47 -7.62 0.63
N HIS A 32 10.32 -6.65 0.29
CA HIS A 32 10.67 -5.55 1.18
C HIS A 32 9.44 -4.70 1.54
N PHE A 33 8.60 -4.37 0.56
CA PHE A 33 7.32 -3.68 0.78
C PHE A 33 6.45 -4.43 1.79
N GLN A 34 6.23 -5.73 1.59
CA GLN A 34 5.42 -6.56 2.48
C GLN A 34 6.00 -6.60 3.89
N HIS A 35 7.33 -6.73 4.01
CA HIS A 35 8.01 -6.75 5.29
C HIS A 35 7.79 -5.46 6.07
N GLU A 36 8.06 -4.31 5.45
CA GLU A 36 7.90 -2.98 6.07
C GLU A 36 6.44 -2.68 6.44
N LEU A 37 5.51 -3.01 5.54
CA LEU A 37 4.07 -2.84 5.79
C LEU A 37 3.63 -3.64 7.02
N ASN A 38 3.95 -4.93 7.05
CA ASN A 38 3.58 -5.81 8.17
C ASN A 38 4.26 -5.38 9.48
N HIS A 39 5.52 -4.95 9.40
CA HIS A 39 6.24 -4.40 10.55
C HIS A 39 5.49 -3.20 11.14
N LEU A 40 5.15 -2.21 10.31
CA LEU A 40 4.50 -0.97 10.76
C LEU A 40 3.07 -1.21 11.25
N ILE A 41 2.29 -2.05 10.58
CA ILE A 41 0.94 -2.45 11.04
C ILE A 41 1.02 -3.08 12.43
N LYS A 42 1.96 -4.02 12.64
CA LYS A 42 2.16 -4.69 13.93
C LYS A 42 2.63 -3.71 15.01
N TRP A 43 3.61 -2.86 14.68
CA TRP A 43 4.15 -1.88 15.62
C TRP A 43 3.09 -0.87 16.08
N MET A 44 2.21 -0.44 15.16
CA MET A 44 1.11 0.48 15.48
C MET A 44 -0.12 -0.19 16.08
N GLY A 45 -0.19 -1.53 16.08
CA GLY A 45 -1.34 -2.30 16.56
C GLY A 45 -2.61 -2.05 15.75
N ILE A 46 -2.49 -1.89 14.43
CA ILE A 46 -3.61 -1.61 13.54
C ILE A 46 -4.11 -2.90 12.90
N ILE A 47 -5.44 -3.02 12.74
CA ILE A 47 -6.06 -4.03 11.88
C ILE A 47 -6.70 -3.26 10.72
N PRO A 48 -6.21 -3.42 9.47
CA PRO A 48 -6.75 -2.69 8.32
C PRO A 48 -8.22 -3.04 8.10
N GLY A 49 -9.11 -2.04 8.15
CA GLY A 49 -10.53 -2.24 7.85
C GLY A 49 -10.88 -2.08 6.37
N ARG A 50 -10.01 -1.43 5.60
CA ARG A 50 -10.14 -1.13 4.15
C ARG A 50 -8.74 -0.96 3.57
N ILE A 51 -8.57 -1.31 2.30
CA ILE A 51 -7.28 -1.15 1.59
C ILE A 51 -7.54 -0.37 0.31
N ALA A 52 -6.85 0.75 0.13
CA ALA A 52 -6.89 1.51 -1.11
C ALA A 52 -5.73 1.09 -2.02
N VAL A 53 -6.04 0.74 -3.27
CA VAL A 53 -5.03 0.38 -4.28
C VAL A 53 -5.24 1.15 -5.57
N ASP A 54 -4.18 1.30 -6.36
CA ASP A 54 -4.27 1.88 -7.70
C ASP A 54 -5.18 1.01 -8.59
N MET A 55 -6.00 1.64 -9.43
CA MET A 55 -6.88 0.96 -10.39
C MET A 55 -6.15 0.21 -11.50
N HIS A 56 -4.85 0.45 -11.69
CA HIS A 56 -4.11 -0.15 -12.79
C HIS A 56 -3.98 -1.69 -12.62
N PRO A 57 -4.56 -2.50 -13.53
CA PRO A 57 -4.64 -3.95 -13.35
C PRO A 57 -3.29 -4.67 -13.42
N GLY A 58 -2.27 -4.02 -14.01
CA GLY A 58 -0.90 -4.57 -14.10
C GLY A 58 -0.01 -4.26 -12.89
N TYR A 59 -0.50 -3.58 -11.86
CA TYR A 59 0.34 -3.22 -10.72
C TYR A 59 0.36 -4.33 -9.67
N ARG A 60 1.58 -4.78 -9.33
CA ARG A 60 1.86 -5.77 -8.26
C ARG A 60 1.23 -5.40 -6.91
N THR A 61 0.98 -4.11 -6.67
CA THR A 61 0.34 -3.63 -5.43
C THR A 61 -1.12 -4.10 -5.28
N ALA A 62 -1.82 -4.40 -6.37
CA ALA A 62 -3.15 -4.97 -6.31
C ALA A 62 -3.11 -6.43 -5.82
N GLU A 63 -2.19 -7.24 -6.38
CA GLU A 63 -1.95 -8.63 -5.94
C GLU A 63 -1.55 -8.72 -4.46
N LEU A 64 -0.79 -7.72 -3.97
CA LEU A 64 -0.43 -7.62 -2.56
C LEU A 64 -1.66 -7.43 -1.66
N ALA A 65 -2.62 -6.62 -2.08
CA ALA A 65 -3.83 -6.34 -1.32
C ALA A 65 -4.80 -7.52 -1.30
N ASP A 66 -4.83 -8.34 -2.35
CA ASP A 66 -5.68 -9.56 -2.39
C ASP A 66 -5.33 -10.56 -1.28
N ASN A 67 -4.08 -10.53 -0.79
CA ASN A 67 -3.64 -11.39 0.31
C ASN A 67 -3.97 -10.82 1.71
N MET A 68 -4.58 -9.64 1.79
CA MET A 68 -4.96 -9.00 3.04
C MET A 68 -6.47 -9.17 3.26
N ASP A 69 -6.86 -9.53 4.48
CA ASP A 69 -8.26 -9.82 4.84
C ASP A 69 -9.07 -8.53 5.09
N ALA A 70 -9.19 -7.68 4.06
CA ALA A 70 -9.95 -6.44 4.12
C ALA A 70 -10.52 -6.04 2.74
N PRO A 71 -11.67 -5.33 2.70
CA PRO A 71 -12.23 -4.81 1.46
C PRO A 71 -11.26 -3.91 0.68
N ILE A 72 -11.05 -4.25 -0.59
CA ILE A 72 -10.22 -3.48 -1.51
C ILE A 72 -11.06 -2.37 -2.16
N ILE A 73 -10.51 -1.15 -2.15
CA ILE A 73 -11.07 0.03 -2.78
C ILE A 73 -10.10 0.46 -3.89
N PRO A 74 -10.44 0.22 -5.15
CA PRO A 74 -9.63 0.71 -6.26
C PRO A 74 -9.77 2.23 -6.37
N VAL A 75 -8.65 2.93 -6.54
CA VAL A 75 -8.54 4.39 -6.64
C VAL A 75 -7.82 4.76 -7.93
N GLN A 76 -8.36 5.72 -8.67
CA GLN A 76 -7.74 6.18 -9.91
C GLN A 76 -6.46 6.97 -9.59
N HIS A 77 -5.40 6.71 -10.35
CA HIS A 77 -4.07 7.26 -10.10
C HIS A 77 -4.00 8.80 -10.07
N HIS A 78 -4.54 9.47 -11.08
CA HIS A 78 -4.59 10.95 -11.13
C HIS A 78 -5.48 11.55 -10.05
N HIS A 79 -6.56 10.87 -9.65
CA HIS A 79 -7.42 11.29 -8.56
C HIS A 79 -6.61 11.27 -7.26
N ALA A 80 -5.88 10.19 -6.98
CA ALA A 80 -4.99 10.10 -5.82
C ALA A 80 -3.87 11.14 -5.81
N HIS A 81 -3.49 11.69 -6.97
CA HIS A 81 -2.55 12.81 -7.05
C HIS A 81 -3.20 14.19 -6.85
N MET A 82 -4.52 14.31 -7.04
CA MET A 82 -5.24 15.58 -6.88
C MET A 82 -5.80 15.79 -5.47
N VAL A 83 -6.13 14.71 -4.76
CA VAL A 83 -6.61 14.77 -3.35
C VAL A 83 -5.45 14.77 -2.37
#